data_AF-A0A6A0JLQ3-F1
#
_entry.id   AF-A0A6A0JLQ3-F1
#
_cell.length_a   1.000
_cell.length_b   1.000
_cell.length_c   1.000
_cell.angle_alpha   90.00
_cell.angle_beta   90.00
_cell.angle_gamma   90.00
#
_symmetry.space_group_name_H-M   'P 1'
#
loop_
_entity.id
_entity.type
_entity.pdbx_description
1 polymer ?
#
loop_
_entity_poly.entity_id
_entity_poly.type
_entity_poly.pdbx_seq_one_letter_code
_entity_poly.pdbx_strand_id
1 'polypeptide(L)'
;MKNDFRKSAELAKRATTSISPAAAYKLLHESPNSLLIETRDPTNVPDEHRVDGSIIISMDKLVESSENSLNLAELDSRLEDKDLLIITT
;
A
#
# COMPACT_ATOMS: atom_id res chain seq x y z
N MET A 1 -23.98 -8.78 0.62
CA MET A 1 -22.85 -8.39 -0.25
C MET A 1 -22.50 -6.89 -0.21
N LYS A 2 -23.25 -5.96 -0.83
CA LYS A 2 -22.83 -4.52 -0.85
C LYS A 2 -22.73 -3.88 0.55
N ASN A 3 -23.57 -4.31 1.50
CA ASN A 3 -23.52 -3.83 2.89
C ASN A 3 -22.30 -4.36 3.66
N ASP A 4 -21.85 -5.58 3.35
CA ASP A 4 -20.73 -6.22 4.04
C ASP A 4 -19.40 -5.61 3.61
N PHE A 5 -19.23 -5.35 2.31
CA PHE A 5 -18.03 -4.71 1.78
C PHE A 5 -17.82 -3.31 2.38
N ARG A 6 -18.86 -2.46 2.38
CA ARG A 6 -18.78 -1.11 2.96
C ARG A 6 -18.42 -1.16 4.43
N LYS A 7 -19.02 -2.08 5.19
CA LYS A 7 -18.73 -2.26 6.60
C LYS A 7 -17.26 -2.66 6.83
N SER A 8 -16.74 -3.61 6.06
CA SER A 8 -15.33 -4.03 6.15
C SER A 8 -14.37 -2.89 5.80
N ALA A 9 -14.66 -2.12 4.74
CA ALA A 9 -13.85 -0.97 4.36
C ALA A 9 -13.83 0.11 5.47
N GLU A 10 -14.97 0.40 6.10
CA GLU A 10 -15.02 1.35 7.20
C GLU A 10 -14.30 0.84 8.46
N LEU A 11 -14.31 -0.46 8.73
CA LEU A 11 -13.51 -1.05 9.80
C LEU A 11 -12.00 -0.91 9.50
N ALA A 12 -11.57 -1.18 8.27
CA ALA A 12 -10.18 -1.03 7.87
C ALA A 12 -9.69 0.42 7.98
N LYS A 13 -10.51 1.40 7.56
CA LYS A 13 -10.20 2.83 7.72
C LYS A 13 -10.05 3.26 9.18
N ARG A 14 -10.76 2.61 10.11
CA ARG A 14 -10.63 2.88 11.55
C ARG A 14 -9.40 2.23 12.18
N ALA A 15 -8.92 1.14 11.59
CA ALA A 15 -7.72 0.43 12.03
C ALA A 15 -6.42 1.04 11.46
N THR A 16 -6.54 2.04 10.59
CA THR A 16 -5.42 2.69 9.90
C THR A 16 -5.41 4.19 10.17
N THR A 17 -4.26 4.83 9.94
CA THR A 17 -4.16 6.29 10.02
C THR A 17 -4.44 6.88 8.65
N SER A 18 -5.58 7.56 8.51
CA SER A 18 -5.92 8.24 7.25
C SER A 18 -5.00 9.43 7.00
N ILE A 19 -4.54 9.56 5.77
CA ILE A 19 -3.71 10.67 5.29
C ILE A 19 -4.27 11.21 3.97
N SER A 20 -4.23 12.52 3.76
CA SER A 20 -4.64 13.10 2.48
C SER A 20 -3.57 12.85 1.41
N PRO A 21 -3.94 12.78 0.11
CA PRO A 21 -2.95 12.60 -0.96
C PRO A 21 -1.83 13.64 -0.95
N ALA A 22 -2.15 14.91 -0.71
CA ALA A 22 -1.16 15.98 -0.63
C ALA A 22 -0.20 15.81 0.56
N ALA A 23 -0.70 15.38 1.72
CA ALA A 23 0.13 15.13 2.89
C ALA A 23 1.00 13.87 2.71
N ALA A 24 0.46 12.81 2.09
CA ALA A 24 1.21 11.61 1.75
C ALA A 24 2.34 11.92 0.77
N TYR A 25 2.06 12.69 -0.29
CA TYR A 25 3.07 13.14 -1.25
C TYR A 25 4.18 13.92 -0.54
N LYS A 26 3.82 14.90 0.30
CA LYS A 26 4.81 15.65 1.08
C LYS A 26 5.67 14.73 1.96
N LEU A 27 5.03 13.79 2.66
CA LEU A 27 5.71 12.85 3.55
C LEU A 27 6.71 11.96 2.81
N LEU A 28 6.35 11.49 1.61
CA LEU A 28 7.22 10.69 0.73
C LEU A 28 8.50 11.45 0.31
N HIS A 29 8.41 12.77 0.15
CA HIS A 29 9.55 13.59 -0.27
C HIS A 29 10.42 14.05 0.91
N GLU A 30 9.83 14.18 2.10
CA GLU A 30 10.51 14.69 3.29
C GLU A 30 11.09 13.58 4.18
N SER A 31 10.58 12.35 4.09
CA SER A 31 10.99 11.24 4.93
C SER A 31 11.63 10.11 4.12
N PRO A 32 12.94 9.84 4.29
CA PRO A 32 13.61 8.73 3.59
C PRO A 32 13.10 7.35 4.04
N ASN A 33 12.43 7.25 5.19
CA ASN A 33 11.91 6.01 5.74
C ASN A 33 10.42 5.80 5.40
N SER A 34 9.92 6.43 4.34
CA SER A 34 8.54 6.25 3.90
C SER A 34 8.50 5.53 2.56
N LEU A 35 7.50 4.66 2.41
CA LEU A 35 7.31 3.86 1.21
C LEU A 35 5.85 3.88 0.79
N LEU A 36 5.60 4.15 -0.49
CA LEU A 36 4.28 4.05 -1.09
C LEU A 36 4.09 2.66 -1.71
N ILE A 37 3.03 1.96 -1.29
CA ILE A 37 2.57 0.72 -1.91
C ILE A 37 1.27 1.01 -2.64
N GLU A 38 1.30 0.91 -3.97
CA GLU A 38 0.12 0.99 -4.81
C GLU A 38 -0.55 -0.40 -4.90
N THR A 39 -1.78 -0.49 -4.40
CA THR A 39 -2.51 -1.78 -4.31
C THR A 39 -3.43 -2.06 -5.49
N ARG A 40 -3.57 -1.06 -6.37
CA ARG A 40 -4.35 -1.13 -7.59
C ARG A 40 -3.72 -2.14 -8.55
N ASP A 41 -4.57 -2.77 -9.35
CA ASP A 41 -4.11 -3.67 -10.42
C ASP A 41 -3.24 -2.88 -11.41
N PRO A 42 -1.99 -3.32 -11.69
CA PRO A 42 -1.08 -2.63 -12.59
C PRO A 42 -1.62 -2.47 -14.01
N THR A 43 -2.54 -3.33 -14.45
CA THR A 43 -3.21 -3.21 -15.76
C THR A 43 -4.20 -2.04 -15.81
N ASN A 44 -4.67 -1.58 -14.64
CA ASN A 44 -5.62 -0.47 -14.49
C ASN A 44 -4.93 0.86 -14.16
N VAL A 45 -3.60 0.88 -14.00
CA VAL A 45 -2.83 2.09 -13.70
C VAL A 45 -1.76 2.29 -14.78
N PRO A 46 -1.99 3.22 -15.72
CA PRO A 46 -0.98 3.66 -16.67
C PRO A 46 0.33 4.04 -15.98
N ASP A 47 1.47 3.72 -16.60
CA ASP A 47 2.80 3.98 -16.01
C ASP A 47 2.99 5.47 -15.66
N GLU A 48 2.42 6.38 -16.47
CA GLU A 48 2.43 7.83 -16.27
C GLU A 48 1.69 8.33 -15.01
N HIS A 49 0.89 7.47 -14.37
CA HIS A 49 0.16 7.79 -13.15
C HIS A 49 0.79 7.18 -11.90
N ARG A 50 1.93 6.50 -12.05
CA ARG A 50 2.66 5.89 -10.93
C ARG A 50 3.57 6.93 -10.30
N VAL A 51 3.68 6.86 -8.98
CA VAL A 51 4.57 7.74 -8.23
C VAL A 51 5.97 7.16 -8.26
N ASP A 52 6.97 7.95 -8.66
CA ASP A 52 8.37 7.50 -8.67
C ASP A 52 8.79 6.95 -7.29
N GLY A 53 9.43 5.78 -7.31
CA GLY A 53 9.87 5.08 -6.10
C GLY A 53 8.79 4.31 -5.35
N SER A 54 7.53 4.36 -5.80
CA SER A 54 6.46 3.48 -5.31
C SER A 54 6.71 2.03 -5.74
N ILE A 55 6.07 1.10 -5.03
CA ILE A 55 5.99 -0.31 -5.43
C ILE A 55 4.55 -0.69 -5.69
N ILE A 56 4.36 -1.59 -6.64
CA ILE A 56 3.05 -2.13 -6.95
C ILE A 56 2.96 -3.51 -6.35
N ILE A 57 2.04 -3.68 -5.41
CA ILE A 57 1.70 -4.99 -4.85
C ILE A 57 0.19 -5.10 -4.92
N SER A 58 -0.32 -5.97 -5.80
CA SER A 58 -1.76 -6.18 -5.93
C SER A 58 -2.36 -6.68 -4.62
N MET A 59 -3.66 -6.41 -4.41
CA MET A 59 -4.38 -6.91 -3.24
C MET A 59 -4.29 -8.44 -3.10
N ASP A 60 -4.31 -9.19 -4.19
CA ASP A 60 -4.19 -10.66 -4.15
C ASP A 60 -2.85 -11.09 -3.53
N LYS A 61 -1.75 -10.40 -3.86
CA LYS A 61 -0.42 -10.67 -3.28
C LYS A 61 -0.34 -10.30 -1.80
N LEU A 62 -1.04 -9.24 -1.38
CA LEU A 62 -1.16 -8.90 0.04
C LEU A 62 -1.95 -9.98 0.82
N VAL A 63 -3.00 -10.55 0.21
CA VAL A 63 -3.75 -11.67 0.81
C VAL A 63 -2.87 -12.91 0.92
N GLU A 64 -2.18 -13.31 -0.16
CA GLU A 64 -1.23 -14.43 -0.14
C GLU A 64 -0.17 -14.27 0.97
N SER A 65 0.32 -13.05 1.17
CA SER A 65 1.28 -12.77 2.24
C SER A 65 0.66 -12.88 3.63
N SER A 66 -0.57 -12.40 3.82
CA SER A 66 -1.29 -12.55 5.09
C SER A 66 -1.55 -14.01 5.47
N GLU A 67 -1.63 -14.90 4.48
CA GLU A 67 -1.76 -16.35 4.64
C GLU A 67 -0.41 -17.06 4.84
N ASN A 68 0.69 -16.30 5.00
CA ASN A 68 2.08 -16.78 5.08
C ASN A 68 2.55 -17.59 3.85
N SER A 69 1.88 -17.41 2.70
CA SER A 69 2.24 -18.07 1.44
C SER A 69 3.23 -17.26 0.61
N LEU A 70 3.48 -16.00 0.98
CA LEU A 70 4.40 -15.09 0.30
C LEU A 70 5.09 -14.16 1.30
N ASN A 71 6.41 -14.05 1.23
CA ASN A 71 7.15 -13.01 1.93
C ASN A 71 7.24 -11.77 1.04
N LEU A 72 6.64 -10.64 1.46
CA LEU A 72 6.65 -9.41 0.64
C LEU A 72 8.07 -8.86 0.41
N ALA A 73 9.04 -9.17 1.27
CA ALA A 73 10.44 -8.81 1.05
C ALA A 73 11.05 -9.46 -0.21
N GLU A 74 10.48 -10.58 -0.67
CA GLU A 74 10.89 -11.21 -1.94
C GLU A 74 10.42 -10.39 -3.16
N LEU A 75 9.41 -9.53 -2.99
CA LEU A 75 8.92 -8.62 -4.03
C LEU A 75 9.72 -7.31 -4.06
N ASP A 76 10.05 -6.77 -2.88
CA ASP A 76 10.90 -5.59 -2.73
C ASP A 76 11.63 -5.65 -1.39
N SER A 77 12.98 -5.64 -1.43
CA SER A 77 13.82 -5.82 -0.24
C SER A 77 13.65 -4.70 0.80
N ARG A 78 13.12 -3.54 0.44
CA ARG A 78 12.85 -2.48 1.41
C ARG A 78 11.86 -2.95 2.48
N LEU A 79 10.94 -3.85 2.16
CA LEU A 79 9.92 -4.38 3.08
C LEU A 79 10.49 -5.30 4.19
N GLU A 80 11.80 -5.58 4.16
CA GLU A 80 12.50 -6.20 5.30
C GLU A 80 12.59 -5.24 6.50
N ASP A 81 12.68 -3.94 6.24
CA ASP A 81 12.79 -2.91 7.26
C ASP A 81 11.45 -2.70 7.98
N LYS A 82 11.44 -2.98 9.29
CA LYS A 82 10.27 -2.88 10.16
C LYS A 82 10.00 -1.47 10.66
N ASP A 83 10.96 -0.56 10.48
CA ASP A 83 10.83 0.85 10.86
C ASP A 83 10.30 1.72 9.71
N LEU A 84 10.05 1.12 8.54
CA LEU A 84 9.44 1.81 7.41
C LEU A 84 8.00 2.23 7.71
N LEU A 85 7.71 3.48 7.39
CA LEU A 85 6.34 3.98 7.32
C LEU A 85 5.74 3.62 5.97
N ILE A 86 4.79 2.68 5.99
CA ILE A 86 4.06 2.27 4.81
C ILE A 86 2.85 3.18 4.59
N ILE A 87 2.74 3.73 3.38
CA ILE A 87 1.56 4.42 2.86
C ILE A 87 0.94 3.53 1.78
N THR A 88 -0.36 3.30 1.84
CA THR A 88 -1.08 2.49 0.85
C THR A 88 -2.13 3.31 0.11
N THR A 89 -2.34 3.00 -1.18
CA THR A 89 -3.37 3.62 -2.04
C THR A 89 -4.13 2.59 -2.85
#